data_AF-A0A832PWK8-F1
#
_entry.id   AF-A0A832PWK8-F1
#
_cell.length_a   1.000
_cell.length_b   1.000
_cell.length_c   1.000
_cell.angle_alpha   90.00
_cell.angle_beta   90.00
_cell.angle_gamma   90.00
#
_symmetry.space_group_name_H-M   'P 1'
#
loop_
_entity.id
_entity.type
_entity.pdbx_description
1 polymer ?
#
loop_
_entity_poly.entity_id
_entity_poly.type
_entity_poly.pdbx_seq_one_letter_code
_entity_poly.pdbx_strand_id
1 'polypeptide(L)' 'MTLRFHKKIYPKAAINEAIEAFEGLVSASVNRDGDYFVVDLVAQDDGDPIELAGEFRNFVLGTAISLRGE' A
#
# COMPACT_ATOMS: atom_id res chain seq x y z
N MET A 1 -5.35 -5.23 -8.92
CA MET A 1 -3.94 -5.68 -8.98
C MET A 1 -3.44 -6.04 -7.60
N THR A 2 -2.36 -6.80 -7.51
CA THR A 2 -1.83 -7.31 -6.23
C THR A 2 -0.44 -6.75 -5.95
N LEU A 3 -0.27 -6.15 -4.78
CA LEU A 3 1.00 -5.64 -4.28
C LEU A 3 1.46 -6.49 -3.08
N ARG A 4 2.77 -6.70 -2.96
CA ARG A 4 3.36 -7.49 -1.86
C ARG A 4 4.38 -6.64 -1.11
N PHE A 5 4.21 -6.52 0.20
CA PHE A 5 5.06 -5.73 1.09
C PHE A 5 5.70 -6.65 2.14
N HIS A 6 7.02 -6.77 2.12
CA HIS A 6 7.74 -7.63 3.07
C HIS A 6 7.70 -7.06 4.49
N LYS A 7 7.26 -7.86 5.48
CA LYS A 7 6.99 -7.43 6.87
C LYS A 7 8.21 -6.88 7.62
N LYS A 8 9.43 -7.29 7.23
CA LYS A 8 10.69 -6.73 7.78
C LYS A 8 10.99 -5.30 7.31
N ILE A 9 10.42 -4.89 6.18
CA ILE A 9 10.66 -3.58 5.57
C ILE A 9 9.48 -2.67 5.87
N TYR A 10 8.26 -3.17 5.64
CA TYR A 10 7.04 -2.38 5.71
C TYR A 10 6.22 -2.75 6.96
N PRO A 11 6.08 -1.85 7.93
CA PRO A 11 5.19 -2.07 9.07
C PRO A 11 3.73 -2.03 8.61
N LYS A 12 2.85 -2.76 9.32
CA LYS A 12 1.41 -2.76 9.02
C LYS A 12 0.81 -1.35 9.06
N ALA A 13 1.31 -0.50 9.97
CA ALA A 13 0.85 0.89 10.10
C ALA A 13 0.99 1.67 8.79
N ALA A 14 2.15 1.60 8.13
CA ALA A 14 2.36 2.28 6.84
C ALA A 14 1.40 1.82 5.74
N ILE A 15 1.04 0.52 5.74
CA ILE A 15 0.05 -0.02 4.79
C ILE A 15 -1.34 0.51 5.10
N ASN A 16 -1.73 0.54 6.38
CA ASN A 16 -3.02 1.05 6.78
C ASN A 16 -3.16 2.55 6.46
N GLU A 17 -2.12 3.35 6.72
CA GLU A 17 -2.11 4.78 6.39
C GLU A 17 -2.23 5.02 4.88
N ALA A 18 -1.56 4.20 4.06
CA ALA A 18 -1.73 4.28 2.60
C ALA A 18 -3.15 3.93 2.14
N ILE A 19 -3.80 2.96 2.79
CA ILE A 19 -5.20 2.60 2.46
C ILE A 19 -6.14 3.77 2.78
N GLU A 20 -5.94 4.43 3.91
CA GLU A 20 -6.71 5.61 4.31
C GLU A 20 -6.44 6.80 3.37
N ALA A 21 -5.17 7.06 3.03
CA ALA A 21 -4.81 8.17 2.15
C ALA A 21 -5.34 8.01 0.71
N PHE A 22 -5.57 6.78 0.26
CA PHE A 22 -6.10 6.47 -1.07
C PHE A 22 -7.60 6.11 -1.04
N GLU A 23 -8.29 6.36 0.07
CA GLU A 23 -9.74 6.15 0.15
C GLU A 23 -10.46 7.00 -0.92
N GLY A 24 -11.35 6.36 -1.69
CA GLY A 24 -12.06 6.98 -2.80
C GLY A 24 -11.31 6.98 -4.14
N LEU A 25 -10.01 6.68 -4.16
CA LEU A 25 -9.25 6.41 -5.39
C LEU A 25 -9.16 4.92 -5.69
N VAL A 26 -9.00 4.11 -4.63
CA VAL A 26 -8.91 2.66 -4.72
C VAL A 26 -9.73 1.96 -3.64
N SER A 27 -10.27 0.80 -3.97
CA SER A 27 -10.66 -0.20 -2.98
C SER A 27 -9.46 -1.08 -2.67
N ALA A 28 -9.07 -1.16 -1.40
CA ALA A 28 -7.96 -1.99 -0.95
C ALA A 28 -8.44 -3.12 -0.03
N SER A 29 -7.89 -4.32 -0.21
CA SER A 29 -8.03 -5.42 0.75
C SER A 29 -6.66 -5.94 1.14
N VAL A 30 -6.48 -6.26 2.42
CA VAL A 30 -5.18 -6.69 2.96
C VAL A 30 -5.28 -8.12 3.47
N ASN A 31 -4.40 -8.97 2.95
CA ASN A 31 -4.18 -10.32 3.43
C ASN A 31 -2.75 -10.48 3.96
N ARG A 32 -2.52 -11.55 4.72
CA ARG A 32 -1.20 -11.96 5.22
C ARG A 32 -0.81 -13.26 4.54
N ASP A 33 0.36 -13.27 3.92
CA ASP A 33 0.90 -14.45 3.23
C ASP A 33 2.40 -14.58 3.54
N GLY A 34 2.76 -15.57 4.36
CA GLY A 34 4.14 -15.79 4.80
C GLY A 34 4.76 -14.53 5.41
N ASP A 35 5.87 -14.07 4.82
CA ASP A 35 6.59 -12.86 5.23
C ASP A 35 6.03 -11.55 4.63
N TYR A 36 4.88 -11.60 3.96
CA TYR A 36 4.32 -10.47 3.23
C TYR A 36 2.95 -10.05 3.78
N PHE A 37 2.70 -8.74 3.73
CA PHE A 37 1.36 -8.20 3.58
C PHE A 37 1.04 -8.15 2.09
N VAL A 38 -0.10 -8.73 1.70
CA VAL A 38 -0.57 -8.76 0.32
C VAL A 38 -1.75 -7.79 0.23
N VAL A 39 -1.64 -6.78 -0.63
CA VAL A 39 -2.66 -5.75 -0.80
C VAL A 39 -3.23 -5.87 -2.20
N ASP A 40 -4.51 -6.21 -2.30
CA ASP A 40 -5.24 -6.18 -3.56
C ASP A 40 -5.90 -4.81 -3.72
N LEU A 41 -5.51 -4.09 -4.76
CA LEU A 41 -6.02 -2.77 -5.13
C LEU A 41 -6.93 -2.86 -6.34
N VAL A 42 -8.10 -2.22 -6.27
CA VAL A 42 -9.02 -2.05 -7.39
C VAL A 42 -9.24 -0.55 -7.56
N ALA A 43 -8.84 0.02 -8.69
CA ALA A 43 -9.11 1.42 -9.01
C ALA A 43 -10.61 1.66 -9.08
N GLN A 44 -11.08 2.78 -8.53
CA GLN A 44 -12.49 3.17 -8.56
C GLN A 44 -12.82 4.13 -9.72
N ASP A 45 -11.79 4.67 -10.38
CA ASP A 45 -11.88 5.65 -11.46
C ASP A 45 -11.18 5.13 -12.75
N ASP A 46 -11.24 5.91 -13.84
CA ASP A 46 -10.55 5.68 -15.12
C ASP A 46 -9.04 5.97 -15.09
N GLY A 47 -8.50 6.35 -13.92
CA GLY A 47 -7.06 6.53 -13.71
C GLY A 47 -6.24 5.26 -14.03
N ASP A 48 -5.00 5.45 -14.49
CA ASP A 48 -4.11 4.34 -14.85
C ASP A 48 -3.83 3.49 -13.60
N PRO A 49 -4.28 2.22 -13.57
CA PRO A 49 -4.06 1.36 -12.43
C PRO A 49 -2.57 1.23 -12.09
N ILE A 50 -1.69 1.19 -13.09
CA ILE A 50 -0.24 1.02 -12.89
C ILE A 50 0.36 2.23 -12.17
N GLU A 51 -0.07 3.44 -12.54
CA GLU A 51 0.36 4.67 -11.89
C GLU A 51 -0.10 4.71 -10.44
N LEU A 52 -1.39 4.46 -10.17
CA LEU A 52 -1.95 4.38 -8.82
C LEU A 52 -1.22 3.36 -7.94
N ALA A 53 -0.80 2.23 -8.52
CA ALA A 53 0.00 1.23 -7.81
C ALA A 53 1.37 1.74 -7.41
N GLY A 54 2.01 2.49 -8.31
CA GLY A 54 3.31 3.11 -8.10
C GLY A 54 3.23 4.14 -6.98
N GLU A 55 2.23 5.02 -7.04
CA GLU A 55 1.96 6.02 -6.01
C GLU A 55 1.68 5.38 -4.65
N PHE A 56 0.83 4.35 -4.62
CA PHE A 56 0.54 3.61 -3.39
C PHE A 56 1.80 2.99 -2.78
N ARG A 57 2.67 2.36 -3.59
CA ARG A 57 3.94 1.80 -3.11
C ARG A 57 4.87 2.88 -2.55
N ASN A 58 4.95 4.02 -3.24
CA ASN A 58 5.79 5.13 -2.82
C ASN A 58 5.30 5.73 -1.50
N PHE A 59 3.98 5.86 -1.33
CA PHE A 59 3.39 6.31 -0.09
C PHE A 59 3.72 5.34 1.06
N VAL A 60 3.48 4.04 0.88
CA VAL A 60 3.81 3.01 1.89
C VAL A 60 5.30 3.06 2.25
N LEU A 61 6.20 3.24 1.27
CA LEU A 61 7.63 3.37 1.51
C LEU A 61 7.96 4.63 2.31
N GLY A 62 7.43 5.79 1.91
CA GLY A 62 7.65 7.06 2.60
C GLY A 62 7.21 6.98 4.06
N THR A 63 5.99 6.50 4.31
CA THR A 63 5.48 6.31 5.67
C THR A 63 6.31 5.30 6.46
N ALA A 64 6.76 4.21 5.85
CA ALA A 64 7.61 3.23 6.52
C ALA A 64 8.96 3.81 6.96
N ILE A 65 9.53 4.75 6.19
CA ILE A 65 10.75 5.49 6.56
C ILE A 65 10.44 6.49 7.69
N SER A 66 9.39 7.30 7.54
CA SER A 66 8.99 8.29 8.56
C SER A 66 8.73 7.65 9.93
N LEU A 67 8.09 6.47 9.97
CA LEU A 67 7.82 5.74 11.21
C LEU A 67 9.09 5.21 11.91
N ARG A 68 10.22 5.12 11.20
CA ARG A 68 11.52 4.73 11.77
C ARG A 68 12.28 5.91 12.39
N GLY A 69 11.83 7.15 12.13
CA GLY A 69 12.46 8.36 12.65
C GLY A 69 13.73 8.79 11.92
N GLU A 70 13.84 8.46 10.63
CA GLU A 70 14.90 8.94 9.73
C GLU A 70 14.51 10.25 9.02
#